data_AF-W4S537-F1
#
_entry.id   AF-W4S537-F1
#
_cell.length_a   1.000
_cell.length_b   1.000
_cell.length_c   1.000
_cell.angle_alpha   90.00
_cell.angle_beta   90.00
_cell.angle_gamma   90.00
#
_symmetry.space_group_name_H-M   'P 1'
#
loop_
_entity.id
_entity.type
_entity.pdbx_description
1 polymer ?
#
loop_
_entity_poly.entity_id
_entity_poly.type
_entity_poly.pdbx_seq_one_letter_code
_entity_poly.pdbx_strand_id
1 'polypeptide(L)' 'MLVSRGEAPLGIVYGSDARAEPKVRVVATFPADSHDAIVYPVAALKNSSNAGTAAFVQWLGSKPARAIFVRRGFSLQD' A
#
# COMPACT_ATOMS: atom_id res chain seq x y z
N MET A 1 3.03 10.42 12.59
CA MET A 1 1.68 10.73 12.08
C MET A 1 1.00 11.61 13.11
N LEU A 2 0.39 12.74 12.70
CA LEU A 2 -0.24 13.69 13.64
C LEU A 2 -1.34 13.01 14.49
N VAL A 3 -2.16 12.16 13.86
CA VAL A 3 -3.22 11.39 14.55
C VAL A 3 -2.65 10.42 15.59
N SER A 4 -1.59 9.66 15.25
CA SER A 4 -0.92 8.73 16.18
C SER A 4 -0.35 9.43 17.42
N ARG A 5 0.06 10.71 17.26
CA ARG A 5 0.55 11.55 18.37
C ARG A 5 -0.57 12.30 19.11
N GLY A 6 -1.81 12.20 18.67
CA GLY A 6 -2.93 12.99 19.22
C GLY A 6 -2.88 14.48 18.86
N GLU A 7 -2.00 14.88 17.94
CA GLU A 7 -1.83 16.27 17.49
C GLU A 7 -2.93 16.67 16.48
N ALA A 8 -3.60 15.70 15.86
CA ALA A 8 -4.77 15.90 15.02
C ALA A 8 -5.88 14.91 15.43
N PRO A 9 -7.14 15.37 15.61
CA PRO A 9 -8.23 14.49 16.07
C PRO A 9 -8.71 13.51 14.99
N LEU A 10 -8.50 13.83 13.71
CA LEU A 10 -8.84 13.01 12.56
C LEU A 10 -7.76 13.13 11.47
N GLY A 11 -7.70 12.13 10.58
CA GLY A 11 -6.86 12.14 9.39
C GLY A 11 -7.42 11.20 8.33
N ILE A 12 -7.14 11.50 7.07
CA ILE A 12 -7.46 10.66 5.92
C ILE A 12 -6.16 9.97 5.49
N VAL A 13 -6.16 8.64 5.50
CA VAL A 13 -4.99 7.79 5.22
C VAL A 13 -5.42 6.57 4.43
N TYR A 14 -4.47 5.78 3.92
CA TYR A 14 -4.80 4.48 3.33
C TYR A 14 -5.13 3.45 4.40
N GLY A 15 -5.92 2.43 4.04
CA GLY A 15 -6.22 1.32 4.94
C GLY A 15 -4.97 0.58 5.44
N SER A 16 -3.93 0.49 4.61
CA SER A 16 -2.63 -0.07 4.98
C SER A 16 -1.91 0.74 6.07
N ASP A 17 -2.08 2.06 6.09
CA ASP A 17 -1.46 2.93 7.10
C ASP A 17 -2.09 2.71 8.48
N ALA A 18 -3.42 2.64 8.51
CA ALA A 18 -4.16 2.32 9.73
C ALA A 18 -3.85 0.90 10.24
N ARG A 19 -3.57 -0.06 9.36
CA ARG A 19 -3.09 -1.40 9.74
C ARG A 19 -1.66 -1.40 10.28
N ALA A 20 -0.81 -0.48 9.82
CA ALA A 20 0.59 -0.40 10.20
C ALA A 20 0.81 0.30 11.56
N GLU A 21 -0.11 1.16 12.00
CA GLU A 21 0.02 1.96 13.21
C GLU A 21 -1.00 1.52 14.29
N PRO A 22 -0.57 0.80 15.35
CA PRO A 22 -1.48 0.33 16.40
C PRO A 22 -2.06 1.45 17.29
N LYS A 23 -1.51 2.66 17.26
CA LYS A 23 -1.99 3.80 18.06
C LYS A 23 -3.17 4.56 17.42
N VAL A 24 -3.59 4.18 16.22
CA VAL A 24 -4.76 4.77 15.55
C VAL A 24 -5.84 3.72 15.35
N ARG A 25 -7.06 4.18 15.05
CA ARG A 25 -8.18 3.32 14.69
C ARG A 25 -8.91 3.87 13.48
N VAL A 26 -9.49 2.98 12.67
CA VAL A 26 -10.37 3.37 11.56
C VAL A 26 -11.71 3.82 12.15
N VAL A 27 -12.12 5.06 11.86
CA VAL A 27 -13.44 5.59 12.25
C VAL A 27 -14.46 5.37 11.14
N ALA A 28 -14.03 5.48 9.88
CA ALA A 28 -14.82 5.20 8.69
C ALA A 28 -13.88 4.81 7.53
N THR A 29 -14.43 4.14 6.53
CA THR A 29 -13.79 3.93 5.24
C THR A 29 -14.54 4.76 4.21
N PHE A 30 -13.82 5.51 3.38
CA PHE A 30 -14.43 6.28 2.31
C PHE A 30 -15.12 5.34 1.30
N PRO A 31 -16.31 5.69 0.77
CA PRO A 31 -16.98 4.92 -0.28
C PRO A 31 -16.07 4.77 -1.51
N ALA A 32 -16.11 3.58 -2.16
CA ALA A 32 -15.22 3.27 -3.28
C ALA A 32 -15.47 4.16 -4.52
N ASP A 33 -16.65 4.74 -4.64
CA ASP A 33 -17.06 5.67 -5.70
C ASP A 33 -16.81 7.16 -5.34
N SER A 34 -16.33 7.45 -4.12
CA SER A 34 -16.01 8.81 -3.68
C SER A 34 -14.62 9.30 -4.13
N HIS A 35 -13.81 8.41 -4.70
CA HIS A 35 -12.48 8.68 -5.20
C HIS A 35 -12.11 7.70 -6.31
N ASP A 36 -11.10 8.03 -7.12
CA ASP A 36 -10.53 7.09 -8.07
C ASP A 36 -9.92 5.88 -7.35
N ALA A 37 -9.86 4.73 -8.04
CA ALA A 37 -9.26 3.54 -7.49
C ALA A 37 -7.79 3.78 -7.09
N ILE A 38 -7.44 3.41 -5.85
CA ILE A 38 -6.08 3.53 -5.35
C ILE A 38 -5.27 2.34 -5.88
N VAL A 39 -4.46 2.57 -6.91
CA VAL A 39 -3.65 1.55 -7.60
C VAL A 39 -2.16 1.90 -7.52
N TYR A 40 -1.32 0.90 -7.21
CA TYR A 40 0.14 1.02 -7.13
C TYR A 40 0.80 0.32 -8.32
N PRO A 41 1.03 1.00 -9.45
CA PRO A 41 1.75 0.41 -10.58
C PRO A 41 3.23 0.19 -10.22
N VAL A 42 3.81 -0.88 -10.74
CA VAL A 42 5.25 -1.14 -10.66
C VAL A 42 5.81 -1.30 -12.07
N ALA A 43 6.97 -0.69 -12.31
CA ALA A 43 7.65 -0.77 -13.59
C ALA A 43 9.17 -0.81 -13.40
N ALA A 44 9.85 -1.56 -14.26
CA ALA A 44 11.29 -1.45 -14.44
C ALA A 44 11.59 -0.11 -15.14
N LEU A 45 12.52 0.68 -14.60
CA LEU A 45 12.98 1.88 -15.29
C LEU A 45 13.68 1.49 -16.59
N LYS A 46 13.35 2.20 -17.69
CA LYS A 46 13.88 1.95 -19.03
C LYS A 46 15.41 1.86 -19.08
N ASN A 47 16.09 2.68 -18.28
CA ASN A 47 17.55 2.79 -18.27
C ASN A 47 18.20 2.07 -17.06
N SER A 48 17.49 1.13 -16.42
CA SER A 48 18.10 0.36 -15.32
C SER A 48 19.24 -0.50 -15.85
N SER A 49 20.43 -0.35 -15.26
CA SER A 49 21.60 -1.19 -15.53
C SER A 49 21.75 -2.36 -14.55
N ASN A 50 20.82 -2.49 -13.59
CA ASN A 50 20.86 -3.57 -12.61
C ASN A 50 20.28 -4.86 -13.22
N ALA A 51 21.13 -5.89 -13.33
CA ALA A 51 20.75 -7.19 -13.88
C ALA A 51 19.55 -7.85 -13.16
N GLY A 52 19.30 -7.51 -11.90
CA GLY A 52 18.19 -8.04 -11.10
C GLY A 52 16.85 -7.32 -11.29
N THR A 53 16.77 -6.20 -12.03
CA THR A 53 15.54 -5.39 -12.09
C THR A 53 14.34 -6.16 -12.63
N ALA A 54 14.48 -6.85 -13.76
CA ALA A 54 13.37 -7.59 -14.37
C ALA A 54 12.91 -8.75 -13.46
N ALA A 55 13.88 -9.50 -12.90
CA ALA A 55 13.61 -10.60 -11.99
C ALA A 55 12.88 -10.14 -10.72
N PHE A 56 13.25 -8.97 -10.18
CA PHE A 56 12.59 -8.41 -9.01
C PHE A 56 11.15 -7.98 -9.30
N VAL A 57 10.91 -7.28 -10.41
CA VAL A 57 9.54 -6.90 -10.81
C VAL A 57 8.66 -8.12 -11.01
N GLN A 58 9.19 -9.17 -11.65
CA GLN A 58 8.48 -10.45 -11.80
C GLN A 58 8.22 -11.11 -10.43
N TRP A 59 9.20 -11.09 -9.53
CA TRP A 59 9.07 -11.66 -8.19
C TRP A 59 7.99 -10.97 -7.36
N LEU A 60 7.76 -9.66 -7.53
CA LEU A 60 6.68 -8.95 -6.82
C LEU A 60 5.28 -9.51 -7.12
N GLY A 61 5.08 -10.12 -8.30
CA GLY A 61 3.85 -10.83 -8.66
C GLY A 61 3.76 -12.27 -8.15
N SER A 62 4.82 -12.81 -7.55
CA SER A 62 4.85 -14.19 -7.06
C SER A 62 3.98 -14.38 -5.81
N LYS A 63 3.53 -15.63 -5.56
CA LYS A 63 2.76 -15.99 -4.35
C LYS A 63 3.39 -15.50 -3.03
N PRO A 64 4.70 -15.70 -2.75
CA PRO A 64 5.29 -15.22 -1.50
C PRO A 64 5.29 -13.69 -1.40
N ALA A 65 5.55 -12.97 -2.49
CA ALA A 65 5.51 -11.51 -2.48
C ALA A 65 4.08 -10.96 -2.28
N ARG A 66 3.11 -11.50 -3.03
CA ARG A 66 1.68 -11.17 -2.87
C ARG A 66 1.19 -11.38 -1.43
N ALA A 67 1.64 -12.44 -0.76
CA ALA A 67 1.30 -12.69 0.64
C ALA A 67 1.84 -11.62 1.61
N ILE A 68 2.96 -10.98 1.28
CA ILE A 68 3.50 -9.86 2.07
C ILE A 68 2.57 -8.64 1.94
N PHE A 69 2.16 -8.28 0.73
CA PHE A 69 1.24 -7.17 0.48
C PHE A 69 -0.10 -7.35 1.19
N VAL A 70 -0.72 -8.53 1.07
CA VAL A 70 -1.99 -8.84 1.74
C VAL A 70 -1.84 -8.74 3.26
N ARG A 71 -0.74 -9.26 3.84
CA ARG A 71 -0.47 -9.14 5.29
C ARG A 71 -0.33 -7.69 5.74
N ARG A 72 0.03 -6.77 4.86
CA ARG A 72 0.16 -5.33 5.14
C ARG A 72 -1.08 -4.52 4.76
N GLY A 73 -2.16 -5.17 4.31
CA GLY A 73 -3.46 -4.52 4.05
C GLY A 73 -3.62 -3.97 2.64
N PHE A 74 -2.77 -4.38 1.70
CA PHE A 74 -2.95 -4.07 0.28
C PHE A 74 -3.88 -5.09 -0.37
N SER A 75 -4.74 -4.64 -1.29
CA SER A 75 -5.42 -5.49 -2.24
C SER A 75 -4.47 -5.90 -3.37
N LEU A 76 -4.76 -7.03 -4.01
CA LEU A 76 -4.03 -7.48 -5.18
C LEU A 76 -4.82 -7.08 -6.42
N GLN A 77 -4.13 -6.57 -7.44
CA GLN A 77 -4.69 -6.43 -8.78
C GLN A 77 -4.62 -7.79 -9.47
N ASP A 78 -5.64 -8.10 -10.27
CA ASP A 78 -5.69 -9.31 -11.10
C ASP A 78 -4.82 -9.16 -12.36
#